data_AF-A0A837CLA1-F1
#
_entry.id   AF-A0A837CLA1-F1
#
_cell.length_a   1.000
_cell.length_b   1.000
_cell.length_c   1.000
_cell.angle_alpha   90.00
_cell.angle_beta   90.00
_cell.angle_gamma   90.00
#
_symmetry.space_group_name_H-M   'P 1'
#
loop_
_entity.id
_entity.type
_entity.pdbx_description
1 polymer ?
#
loop_
_entity_poly.entity_id
_entity_poly.type
_entity_poly.pdbx_seq_one_letter_code
_entity_poly.pdbx_strand_id
1 'polypeptide(L)'
;MSMGLLRLLRGNKASAPVARERLQILLAHERGMRGQPDLLGVLREEILAVVSKHVTLDPTKVIVRLERGDEVSTLEVDIEVPNDLERKRVAVA
;
A
#
# COMPACT_ATOMS: atom_id res chain seq x y z
N MET A 1 -20.56 47.99 23.13
CA MET A 1 -19.98 46.80 23.81
C MET A 1 -19.82 45.73 22.76
N SER A 2 -18.56 45.39 22.51
CA SER A 2 -18.03 44.76 21.32
C SER A 2 -18.31 43.25 21.33
N MET A 3 -19.15 42.79 20.41
CA MET A 3 -19.43 41.37 20.19
C MET A 3 -18.87 40.98 18.82
N GLY A 4 -17.78 40.21 18.83
CA GLY A 4 -17.39 39.41 17.66
C GLY A 4 -16.20 39.94 16.87
N LEU A 5 -15.01 39.90 17.47
CA LEU A 5 -13.75 39.93 16.71
C LEU A 5 -12.92 38.64 16.85
N LEU A 6 -13.27 37.76 17.78
CA LEU A 6 -12.51 36.53 18.09
C LEU A 6 -12.94 35.29 17.30
N ARG A 7 -13.90 35.41 16.37
CA ARG A 7 -14.45 34.23 15.65
C ARG A 7 -13.74 33.90 14.34
N LEU A 8 -12.80 34.74 13.88
CA LEU A 8 -12.00 34.50 12.67
C LEU A 8 -10.69 33.73 12.91
N LEU A 9 -10.30 33.49 14.16
CA LEU A 9 -9.09 32.71 14.49
C LEU A 9 -9.37 31.21 14.67
N ARG A 10 -10.64 30.78 14.54
CA ARG A 10 -10.97 29.35 14.46
C ARG A 10 -10.82 28.92 13.01
N GLY A 11 -9.56 28.95 12.54
CA GLY A 11 -9.19 28.35 11.27
C GLY A 11 -9.74 26.93 11.26
N ASN A 12 -10.60 26.65 10.29
CA ASN A 12 -10.90 25.27 9.91
C ASN A 12 -9.54 24.63 9.62
N LYS A 13 -9.05 23.82 10.58
CA LYS A 13 -8.06 22.80 10.30
C LYS A 13 -8.76 21.81 9.39
N ALA A 14 -8.90 22.15 8.11
CA ALA A 14 -9.01 21.15 7.08
C ALA A 14 -7.69 20.39 7.16
N SER A 15 -7.70 19.28 7.91
CA SER A 15 -6.62 18.32 7.86
C SER A 15 -6.48 17.95 6.39
N ALA A 16 -5.40 18.42 5.76
CA ALA A 16 -5.11 18.10 4.37
C ALA A 16 -5.28 16.59 4.18
N PRO A 17 -5.93 16.13 3.10
CA PRO A 17 -6.06 14.70 2.84
C PRO A 17 -4.65 14.11 2.89
N VAL A 18 -4.42 13.24 3.85
CA VAL A 18 -3.12 12.58 4.03
C VAL A 18 -2.89 11.79 2.74
N ALA A 19 -1.90 12.21 1.95
CA ALA A 19 -1.52 11.50 0.74
C ALA A 19 -0.97 10.13 1.16
N ARG A 20 -1.74 9.09 0.87
CA ARG A 20 -1.36 7.69 1.05
C ARG A 20 -0.51 7.29 -0.15
N GLU A 21 0.61 6.66 0.11
CA GLU A 21 1.46 6.11 -0.94
C GLU A 21 0.94 4.70 -1.30
N ARG A 22 1.08 4.29 -2.57
CA ARG A 22 0.62 2.98 -3.04
C ARG A 22 1.71 2.34 -3.88
N LEU A 23 2.01 1.08 -3.57
CA LEU A 23 2.95 0.24 -4.28
C LEU A 23 2.17 -0.79 -5.09
N GLN A 24 2.31 -0.76 -6.42
CA GLN A 24 1.72 -1.74 -7.33
C GLN A 24 2.84 -2.49 -8.07
N ILE A 25 2.77 -3.81 -8.08
CA ILE A 25 3.73 -4.70 -8.74
C ILE A 25 2.93 -5.63 -9.65
N LEU A 26 3.29 -5.67 -10.93
CA LEU A 26 2.72 -6.58 -11.92
C LEU A 26 3.83 -7.46 -12.48
N LEU A 27 3.65 -8.77 -12.38
CA LEU A 27 4.58 -9.78 -12.88
C LEU A 27 3.84 -10.70 -13.84
N ALA A 28 4.37 -10.86 -15.04
CA ALA A 28 3.88 -11.85 -16.00
C ALA A 28 4.98 -12.88 -16.25
N HIS A 29 4.60 -14.15 -16.24
CA HIS A 29 5.51 -15.26 -16.45
C HIS A 29 4.94 -16.21 -17.51
N GLU A 30 5.63 -16.31 -18.64
CA GLU A 30 5.36 -17.32 -19.65
C GLU A 30 5.85 -18.68 -19.15
N ARG A 31 4.97 -19.69 -19.16
CA ARG A 31 5.36 -21.04 -18.71
C ARG A 31 6.21 -21.71 -19.78
N GLY A 32 7.52 -21.58 -19.62
CA GLY A 32 8.51 -22.39 -20.32
C GLY A 32 8.51 -23.82 -19.80
N MET A 33 7.82 -24.72 -20.52
CA MET A 33 7.81 -26.18 -20.31
C MET A 33 7.08 -26.67 -19.05
N ARG A 34 6.36 -27.80 -19.21
CA ARG A 34 5.59 -28.46 -18.15
C ARG A 34 6.54 -29.01 -17.07
N GLY A 35 6.34 -28.61 -15.82
CA GLY A 35 7.05 -29.17 -14.65
C GLY A 35 7.85 -28.17 -13.80
N GLN A 36 7.84 -26.89 -14.15
CA GLN A 36 8.54 -25.87 -13.35
C GLN A 36 7.74 -25.53 -12.06
N PRO A 37 8.41 -25.39 -10.90
CA PRO A 37 7.77 -24.93 -9.67
C PRO A 37 7.05 -23.59 -9.88
N ASP A 38 5.98 -23.36 -9.10
CA ASP A 38 5.15 -22.15 -9.16
C ASP A 38 5.92 -20.90 -8.72
N LEU A 39 6.72 -20.37 -9.64
CA LEU A 39 7.62 -19.24 -9.41
C LEU A 39 6.86 -18.01 -8.93
N LEU A 40 5.70 -17.73 -9.50
CA LEU A 40 4.87 -16.59 -9.07
C LEU A 40 4.33 -16.79 -7.64
N GLY A 41 4.00 -18.03 -7.26
CA GLY A 41 3.67 -18.36 -5.87
C GLY A 41 4.82 -18.08 -4.91
N VAL A 42 6.05 -18.46 -5.27
CA VAL A 42 7.25 -18.20 -4.45
C VAL A 42 7.52 -16.69 -4.36
N LEU A 43 7.53 -15.99 -5.49
CA LEU A 43 7.79 -14.55 -5.56
C LEU A 43 6.75 -13.74 -4.78
N ARG A 44 5.48 -14.15 -4.80
CA ARG A 44 4.44 -13.53 -3.98
C ARG A 44 4.85 -13.50 -2.50
N GLU A 45 5.23 -14.64 -1.94
CA GLU A 45 5.57 -14.75 -0.52
C GLU A 45 6.87 -13.98 -0.21
N GLU A 46 7.86 -14.04 -1.09
CA GLU A 46 9.11 -13.29 -0.92
C GLU A 46 8.91 -11.78 -0.99
N ILE A 47 8.11 -11.28 -1.94
CA ILE A 47 7.78 -9.86 -2.09
C ILE A 47 7.09 -9.36 -0.82
N LEU A 48 6.06 -10.06 -0.34
CA LEU A 48 5.36 -9.67 0.89
C LEU A 48 6.32 -9.65 2.09
N ALA A 49 7.17 -10.68 2.21
CA ALA A 49 8.17 -10.74 3.28
C ALA A 49 9.17 -9.58 3.21
N VAL A 50 9.66 -9.23 2.02
CA VAL A 50 10.60 -8.11 1.84
C VAL A 50 9.92 -6.77 2.11
N VAL A 51 8.73 -6.52 1.56
CA VAL A 51 8.02 -5.26 1.78
C VAL A 51 7.71 -5.07 3.27
N SER A 52 7.33 -6.14 3.99
CA SER A 52 7.07 -6.09 5.43
C SER A 52 8.27 -5.65 6.28
N LYS A 53 9.51 -5.80 5.77
CA LYS A 53 10.72 -5.33 6.45
C LYS A 53 10.91 -3.82 6.34
N HIS A 54 10.31 -3.19 5.33
CA HIS A 54 10.49 -1.77 5.02
C HIS A 54 9.23 -0.94 5.31
N VAL A 55 8.07 -1.57 5.33
CA VAL A 55 6.77 -0.90 5.46
C VAL A 55 5.87 -1.66 6.43
N THR A 56 5.10 -0.93 7.23
CA THR A 56 4.02 -1.54 8.02
C THR A 56 2.88 -1.93 7.10
N LEU A 57 2.72 -3.25 6.89
CA LEU A 57 1.63 -3.79 6.11
C LEU A 57 0.36 -3.89 6.96
N ASP A 58 -0.73 -3.32 6.45
CA ASP A 58 -2.08 -3.61 6.94
C ASP A 58 -2.67 -4.71 6.05
N PRO A 59 -2.97 -5.91 6.58
CA PRO A 59 -3.48 -7.02 5.77
C PRO A 59 -4.81 -6.70 5.10
N THR A 60 -5.58 -5.72 5.59
CA THR A 60 -6.82 -5.27 4.95
C THR A 60 -6.59 -4.38 3.73
N LYS A 61 -5.36 -3.88 3.57
CA LYS A 61 -4.94 -2.97 2.49
C LYS A 61 -3.89 -3.57 1.55
N VAL A 62 -3.73 -4.89 1.62
CA VAL A 62 -2.90 -5.66 0.70
C VAL A 62 -3.82 -6.48 -0.17
N ILE A 63 -3.77 -6.24 -1.48
CA ILE A 63 -4.53 -6.99 -2.48
C ILE A 63 -3.53 -7.77 -3.32
N VAL A 64 -3.71 -9.09 -3.38
CA VAL A 64 -2.88 -9.97 -4.19
C VAL A 64 -3.79 -10.75 -5.13
N ARG A 65 -3.47 -10.74 -6.42
CA ARG A 65 -4.22 -11.45 -7.46
C ARG A 65 -3.24 -12.29 -8.27
N LEU A 66 -3.46 -13.59 -8.27
CA LEU A 66 -2.71 -14.52 -9.11
C LEU A 66 -3.67 -15.08 -10.15
N GLU A 67 -3.44 -14.74 -11.41
CA GLU A 67 -4.17 -15.27 -12.55
C GLU A 67 -3.31 -16.31 -13.25
N ARG A 68 -3.84 -17.52 -13.42
CA ARG A 68 -3.17 -18.60 -14.13
C ARG A 68 -3.85 -18.78 -15.48
N GLY A 69 -3.34 -18.12 -16.53
CA GLY A 69 -3.70 -18.44 -17.91
C GLY A 69 -2.97 -19.68 -18.40
N ASP A 70 -3.27 -20.16 -19.60
CA ASP A 70 -2.70 -21.39 -20.18
C ASP A 70 -1.21 -21.26 -20.56
N GLU A 71 -0.84 -20.13 -21.15
CA GLU A 71 0.53 -19.85 -21.60
C GLU A 71 1.25 -18.87 -20.66
N VAL A 72 0.51 -17.91 -20.12
CA VAL A 72 1.03 -16.84 -19.26
C VAL A 72 0.30 -16.84 -17.94
N SER A 73 1.05 -16.74 -16.85
CA SER A 73 0.50 -16.47 -15.52
C SER A 73 0.88 -15.06 -15.08
N THR A 74 -0.01 -14.40 -14.35
CA THR A 74 0.16 -13.02 -13.93
C THR A 74 -0.04 -12.89 -12.43
N LEU A 75 0.85 -12.16 -11.75
CA LEU A 75 0.74 -11.81 -10.34
C LEU A 75 0.65 -10.29 -10.22
N GLU A 76 -0.44 -9.81 -9.64
CA GLU A 76 -0.64 -8.42 -9.24
C GLU A 76 -0.56 -8.34 -7.71
N VAL A 77 0.30 -7.46 -7.19
CA VAL A 77 0.41 -7.13 -5.77
C VAL A 77 0.21 -5.64 -5.60
N ASP A 78 -0.74 -5.28 -4.75
CA ASP A 78 -1.11 -3.90 -4.48
C ASP A 78 -1.10 -3.66 -2.97
N ILE A 79 -0.33 -2.67 -2.54
CA ILE A 79 -0.07 -2.40 -1.13
C ILE A 79 -0.24 -0.90 -0.88
N GLU A 80 -1.17 -0.55 0.02
CA GLU A 80 -1.23 0.80 0.57
C GLU A 80 -0.15 0.98 1.64
N VAL A 81 0.71 1.97 1.44
CA VAL A 81 1.83 2.31 2.32
C VAL A 81 1.42 3.48 3.22
N PRO A 82 1.47 3.33 4.55
CA PRO A 82 1.22 4.44 5.46
C PRO A 82 2.34 5.49 5.32
N ASN A 83 1.95 6.76 5.28
CA ASN A 83 2.92 7.86 5.21
C ASN A 83 3.56 8.05 6.60
N ASP A 84 4.88 7.94 6.71
CA ASP A 84 5.64 8.09 7.97
C ASP A 84 5.42 9.45 8.66
N LEU A 85 4.91 10.45 7.92
CA LEU A 85 4.47 11.73 8.49
C LEU A 85 3.33 11.57 9.52
N GLU A 86 2.54 10.49 9.47
CA GLU A 86 1.53 10.19 10.49
C GLU A 86 2.14 9.74 11.82
N ARG A 87 3.16 8.86 11.80
CA ARG A 87 3.82 8.36 13.02
C ARG A 87 4.40 9.51 13.85
N LYS A 88 5.00 10.51 13.19
CA LYS A 88 5.55 11.69 13.87
C LYS A 88 4.50 12.65 14.42
N ARG A 89 3.29 12.72 13.84
CA ARG A 89 2.23 13.61 14.33
C ARG A 89 1.47 13.03 15.52
N VAL A 90 1.22 11.72 15.52
CA VAL A 90 0.56 11.04 16.64
C VAL A 90 1.46 10.97 17.87
N ALA A 91 2.78 10.83 17.71
CA ALA A 91 3.73 10.80 18.83
C ALA A 91 3.99 12.17 19.49
N VAL A 92 3.49 13.28 18.92
CA VAL A 92 3.73 14.66 19.39
C VAL A 92 2.45 15.31 19.96
N ALA A 93 1.30 14.63 19.87
CA ALA A 93 0.03 15.02 20.47
C ALA A 93 -0.18 14.31 21.82
#